data_AF-A0A139WQH4-F1
#
_entry.id   AF-A0A139WQH4-F1
#
_cell.length_a   1.000
_cell.length_b   1.000
_cell.length_c   1.000
_cell.angle_alpha   90.00
_cell.angle_beta   90.00
_cell.angle_gamma   90.00
#
_symmetry.space_group_name_H-M   'P 1'
#
loop_
_entity.id
_entity.type
_entity.pdbx_description
1 polymer ?
#
loop_
_entity_poly.entity_id
_entity_poly.type
_entity_poly.pdbx_seq_one_letter_code
_entity_poly.pdbx_strand_id
1 'polypeptide(L)'
;MEIKEVFVQAHTRVIKQRVYRFVCKGCNHVVERVCYPSQPLYCEKCRPTKPKKQKPSPTLVKSKKKLPIKQPKEVTYDLEVATSNVIL
;
A
#
# COMPACT_ATOMS: atom_id res chain seq x y z
N MET A 1 -7.14 21.52 -28.48
CA MET A 1 -6.92 21.14 -27.08
C MET A 1 -5.48 21.51 -26.77
N GLU A 2 -5.27 22.56 -25.98
CA GLU A 2 -3.93 23.00 -25.57
C GLU A 2 -3.48 22.20 -24.35
N ILE A 3 -2.27 21.65 -24.41
CA ILE A 3 -1.64 20.91 -23.32
C ILE A 3 -0.81 21.91 -22.51
N LYS A 4 -1.06 22.01 -21.20
CA LYS A 4 -0.28 22.85 -20.27
C LYS A 4 0.51 21.97 -19.32
N GLU A 5 1.81 22.18 -19.26
CA GLU A 5 2.70 21.53 -18.32
C GLU A 5 2.69 22.29 -16.98
N VAL A 6 2.60 21.54 -15.87
CA VAL A 6 2.59 22.12 -14.52
C VAL A 6 3.68 21.45 -13.70
N PHE A 7 4.54 22.27 -13.10
CA PHE A 7 5.56 21.82 -12.16
C PHE A 7 5.00 21.91 -10.74
N VAL A 8 5.05 20.80 -10.00
CA VAL A 8 4.53 20.71 -8.63
C VAL A 8 5.67 20.43 -7.66
N GLN A 9 5.74 21.17 -6.56
CA GLN A 9 6.67 20.89 -5.48
C GLN A 9 6.07 19.86 -4.52
N ALA A 10 6.85 18.84 -4.16
CA ALA A 10 6.42 17.83 -3.21
C ALA A 10 6.34 18.40 -1.78
N HIS A 11 5.20 18.21 -1.12
CA HIS A 11 5.05 18.53 0.28
C HIS A 11 5.64 17.42 1.15
N THR A 12 6.51 17.77 2.11
CA THR A 12 7.08 16.82 3.09
C THR A 12 6.47 17.02 4.47
N ARG A 13 6.06 15.93 5.15
CA ARG A 13 5.58 15.94 6.55
C ARG A 13 6.26 14.84 7.34
N VAL A 14 6.61 15.13 8.58
CA VAL A 14 7.06 14.12 9.55
C VAL A 14 5.86 13.62 10.33
N ILE A 15 5.53 12.33 10.20
CA ILE A 15 4.45 11.70 10.97
C ILE A 15 5.08 11.07 12.22
N LYS A 16 4.81 11.64 13.39
CA LYS A 16 5.32 11.11 14.66
C LYS A 16 4.59 9.82 15.04
N GLN A 17 5.35 8.81 15.44
CA GLN A 17 4.82 7.63 16.09
C GLN A 17 4.59 7.90 17.59
N ARG A 18 3.61 7.23 18.17
CA ARG A 18 3.31 7.28 19.61
C ARG A 18 3.02 5.87 20.11
N VAL A 19 3.37 5.64 21.37
CA VAL A 19 2.99 4.42 22.09
C VAL A 19 1.59 4.61 22.67
N TYR A 20 0.71 3.66 22.41
CA TYR A 20 -0.63 3.61 22.99
C TYR A 20 -0.79 2.37 23.86
N ARG A 21 -1.21 2.56 25.11
CA ARG A 21 -1.68 1.51 26.01
C ARG A 21 -3.21 1.51 26.04
N PHE A 22 -3.85 0.42 25.64
CA PHE A 22 -5.29 0.35 25.44
C PHE A 22 -5.84 -1.06 25.68
N VAL A 23 -7.16 -1.18 25.86
CA VAL A 23 -7.86 -2.46 25.95
C VAL A 23 -8.32 -2.90 24.56
N CYS A 24 -7.92 -4.09 24.14
CA CYS A 24 -8.30 -4.64 22.84
C CYS A 24 -9.80 -4.99 22.78
N LYS A 25 -10.52 -4.49 21.77
CA LYS A 25 -11.96 -4.82 21.58
C LYS A 25 -12.25 -6.28 21.19
N GLY A 26 -11.23 -7.05 20.77
CA GLY A 26 -11.40 -8.45 20.35
C GLY A 26 -11.13 -9.47 21.46
N CYS A 27 -10.13 -9.23 22.31
CA CYS A 27 -9.73 -10.17 23.37
C CYS A 27 -9.81 -9.57 24.78
N ASN A 28 -10.17 -8.30 24.95
CA ASN A 28 -10.23 -7.57 26.22
C ASN A 28 -8.92 -7.52 27.03
N HIS A 29 -7.78 -7.87 26.43
CA HIS A 29 -6.48 -7.74 27.08
C HIS A 29 -5.96 -6.29 26.97
N VAL A 30 -5.20 -5.86 27.98
CA VAL A 30 -4.43 -4.61 27.95
C VAL A 30 -3.20 -4.83 27.07
N VAL A 31 -3.01 -3.99 26.05
CA VAL A 31 -1.92 -4.10 25.08
C VAL A 31 -1.28 -2.74 24.85
N GLU A 32 0.00 -2.77 24.52
CA GLU A 32 0.80 -1.59 24.16
C GLU A 32 1.25 -1.69 22.70
N ARG A 33 1.12 -0.62 21.92
CA ARG A 33 1.53 -0.58 20.51
C ARG A 33 2.08 0.77 20.08
N VAL A 34 3.12 0.74 19.25
CA VAL A 34 3.62 1.91 18.52
C VAL A 34 2.75 2.12 17.29
N CYS A 35 2.09 3.27 17.17
CA CYS A 35 1.24 3.62 16.04
C CYS A 35 1.43 5.09 15.63
N TYR A 36 1.19 5.37 14.35
CA TYR A 36 0.92 6.72 13.85
C TYR A 36 -0.39 7.25 14.45
N PRO A 37 -0.70 8.56 14.43
CA PRO A 37 -1.41 9.29 15.49
C PRO A 37 -2.87 8.90 15.79
N SER A 38 -3.40 7.85 15.15
CA SER A 38 -4.66 7.20 15.51
C SER A 38 -4.45 6.12 16.58
N GLN A 39 -5.18 6.20 17.69
CA GLN A 39 -5.19 5.14 18.69
C GLN A 39 -5.74 3.82 18.09
N PRO A 40 -5.03 2.70 18.23
CA PRO A 40 -5.51 1.39 17.75
C PRO A 40 -6.67 0.86 18.59
N LEU A 41 -7.59 0.13 17.95
CA LEU A 41 -8.76 -0.50 18.59
C LEU A 41 -8.53 -1.98 18.94
N TYR A 42 -7.61 -2.63 18.23
CA TYR A 42 -7.35 -4.06 18.33
C TYR A 42 -5.84 -4.30 18.50
N CYS A 43 -5.50 -5.37 19.22
CA CYS A 43 -4.13 -5.87 19.28
C CYS A 43 -3.68 -6.42 17.90
N GLU A 44 -2.43 -6.83 17.79
CA GLU A 44 -1.87 -7.33 16.52
C GLU A 44 -2.55 -8.60 16.03
N LYS A 45 -2.96 -9.46 16.96
CA LYS A 45 -3.64 -10.73 16.68
C LYS A 45 -5.11 -10.55 16.29
N CYS A 46 -5.81 -9.61 16.93
CA CYS A 46 -7.23 -9.37 16.70
C CYS A 46 -7.52 -8.37 15.56
N ARG A 47 -6.49 -7.75 14.97
CA ARG A 47 -6.69 -6.76 13.91
C ARG A 47 -7.37 -7.42 12.70
N PRO A 48 -8.50 -6.89 12.21
CA PRO A 48 -9.13 -7.44 11.02
C PRO A 48 -8.20 -7.35 9.82
N THR A 49 -8.06 -8.45 9.08
CA THR A 49 -7.35 -8.47 7.81
C THR A 49 -8.07 -7.56 6.82
N LYS A 50 -7.34 -6.68 6.14
CA LYS A 50 -7.94 -5.82 5.12
C LYS A 50 -8.59 -6.73 4.06
N PRO A 51 -9.89 -6.56 3.73
CA PRO A 51 -10.49 -7.33 2.66
C PRO A 51 -9.73 -7.03 1.37
N LYS A 52 -9.39 -8.08 0.62
CA LYS A 52 -8.79 -7.93 -0.71
C LYS A 52 -9.82 -7.17 -1.55
N LYS A 53 -9.47 -5.98 -2.05
CA LYS A 53 -10.30 -5.27 -3.02
C LYS A 53 -10.44 -6.19 -4.24
N GLN A 54 -11.63 -6.77 -4.43
CA GLN A 54 -11.92 -7.43 -5.69
C GLN A 54 -11.88 -6.36 -6.77
N LYS A 55 -11.06 -6.59 -7.81
CA LYS A 55 -11.10 -5.73 -8.99
C LYS A 55 -12.55 -5.80 -9.51
N PRO A 56 -13.20 -4.67 -9.80
CA PRO A 56 -14.47 -4.73 -10.50
C PRO A 56 -14.27 -5.59 -11.74
N SER A 57 -15.14 -6.59 -11.92
CA SER A 57 -15.12 -7.41 -13.12
C SER A 57 -15.20 -6.47 -14.32
N PRO A 58 -14.40 -6.68 -15.38
CA PRO A 58 -14.51 -5.85 -16.56
C PRO A 58 -15.92 -6.01 -17.11
N THR A 59 -16.72 -4.97 -17.01
CA THR A 59 -17.98 -4.87 -17.75
C THR A 59 -17.59 -4.99 -19.21
N LEU A 60 -18.09 -6.02 -19.89
CA LEU A 60 -17.85 -6.26 -21.31
C LEU A 60 -18.54 -5.14 -22.11
N VAL A 61 -17.94 -3.97 -22.18
CA VAL A 61 -18.32 -2.95 -23.15
C VAL A 61 -17.82 -3.48 -24.49
N LYS A 62 -18.75 -3.84 -25.37
CA LYS A 62 -18.49 -4.37 -26.71
C LYS A 62 -17.84 -3.28 -27.56
N SER A 63 -16.53 -3.11 -27.45
CA SER A 63 -15.75 -2.19 -28.29
C SER A 63 -15.62 -2.76 -29.70
N LYS A 64 -16.32 -2.16 -30.66
CA LYS A 64 -16.02 -2.33 -32.08
C LYS A 64 -14.80 -1.47 -32.44
N LYS A 65 -13.89 -2.12 -33.19
CA LYS A 65 -12.75 -1.63 -34.01
C LYS A 65 -11.38 -1.44 -33.36
N LYS A 66 -10.41 -2.08 -34.03
CA LYS A 66 -8.95 -2.22 -33.80
C LYS A 66 -8.15 -0.99 -34.24
N LEU A 67 -6.93 -0.83 -33.70
CA LEU A 67 -5.59 -0.68 -34.34
C LEU A 67 -4.63 0.18 -33.45
N PRO A 68 -3.30 0.17 -33.63
CA PRO A 68 -2.34 -0.94 -33.66
C PRO A 68 -1.28 -0.84 -32.52
N ILE A 69 -0.50 -1.92 -32.37
CA ILE A 69 0.53 -2.15 -31.34
C ILE A 69 1.71 -1.15 -31.46
N LYS A 70 2.10 -0.54 -30.33
CA LYS A 70 3.50 -0.12 -30.09
C LYS A 70 3.98 -0.78 -28.79
N GLN A 71 5.10 -1.49 -28.90
CA GLN A 71 5.74 -2.31 -27.87
C GLN A 71 6.17 -1.46 -26.66
N PRO A 72 6.01 -1.95 -25.41
CA PRO A 72 6.65 -1.31 -24.27
C PRO A 72 8.14 -1.69 -24.24
N LYS A 73 9.00 -0.69 -24.09
CA LYS A 73 10.41 -0.91 -23.73
C LYS A 73 10.46 -1.51 -22.33
N GLU A 74 11.17 -2.62 -22.18
CA GLU A 74 11.50 -3.22 -20.90
C GLU A 74 12.26 -2.20 -20.05
N VAL A 75 11.75 -1.93 -18.84
CA VAL A 75 12.53 -1.28 -17.80
C VAL A 75 12.85 -2.36 -16.80
N THR A 76 14.04 -2.93 -16.93
CA THR A 76 14.68 -3.75 -15.90
C THR A 76 14.90 -2.88 -14.67
N TYR A 77 14.24 -3.20 -13.56
CA TYR A 77 14.68 -2.76 -12.25
C TYR A 77 15.66 -3.81 -11.76
N ASP A 78 16.92 -3.44 -11.59
CA ASP A 78 17.91 -4.29 -10.95
C ASP A 78 17.44 -4.59 -9.52
N LEU A 79 16.94 -5.80 -9.34
CA LEU A 79 16.66 -6.37 -8.04
C LEU A 79 17.99 -6.92 -7.52
N GLU A 80 18.81 -6.06 -6.92
CA GLU A 80 19.91 -6.55 -6.09
C GLU A 80 19.32 -7.15 -4.80
N VAL A 81 18.97 -8.42 -4.94
CA VAL A 81 18.71 -9.34 -3.86
C VAL A 81 20.06 -9.58 -3.17
N ALA A 82 20.35 -8.84 -2.10
CA ALA A 82 21.35 -9.26 -1.14
C ALA A 82 20.79 -10.42 -0.30
N THR A 83 20.70 -11.60 -0.92
CA THR A 83 20.70 -12.88 -0.21
C THR A 83 22.15 -13.33 -0.07
N SER A 84 22.61 -13.44 1.16
CA SER A 84 23.70 -14.32 1.60
C SER A 84 23.39 -14.60 3.08
N ASN A 85 22.55 -15.58 3.40
CA ASN A 85 22.89 -16.98 3.66
C ASN A 85 24.16 -17.18 4.52
N VAL A 86 23.90 -17.59 5.78
CA VAL A 86 24.52 -18.67 6.57
C VAL A 86 26.04 -18.71 6.66
N ILE A 87 26.59 -18.78 7.88
CA ILE A 87 27.64 -19.74 8.29
C ILE A 87 27.69 -19.79 9.84
N LEU A 88 27.47 -21.03 10.34
CA LEU A 88 27.83 -21.66 11.63
C LEU A 88 27.23 -21.12 12.95
#